data_AF-A0AAU3BZG7-F1
#
_entry.id   AF-A0AAU3BZG7-F1
#
_cell.length_a   1.000
_cell.length_b   1.000
_cell.length_c   1.000
_cell.angle_alpha   90.00
_cell.angle_beta   90.00
_cell.angle_gamma   90.00
#
_symmetry.space_group_name_H-M   'P 1'
#
loop_
_entity.id
_entity.type
_entity.pdbx_description
1 polymer ?
#
loop_
_entity_poly.entity_id
_entity_poly.type
_entity_poly.pdbx_seq_one_letter_code
_entity_poly.pdbx_strand_id
1 'polypeptide(L)'
;MDDLARWFGEQLDEDERIAKARRGIFPAPGVDDDGTVWLHIRPGGNAVIVRYRDPVAGYDDMAKLHDWADSKDGWTQERVLREVEARRGVLRQYEAIREQARNPVSAENRRAARIAQGELEDVVRLLAVPYADRPGYRQEWCP
;
A
#
# COMPACT_ATOMS: atom_id res chain seq x y z
N MET A 1 13.77 17.04 0.19
CA MET A 1 12.36 16.62 0.01
C MET A 1 12.08 16.19 -1.41
N ASP A 2 12.54 16.90 -2.44
CA ASP A 2 12.43 16.47 -3.84
C ASP A 2 12.89 15.02 -4.10
N ASP A 3 14.03 14.62 -3.52
CA ASP A 3 14.53 13.25 -3.66
C ASP A 3 13.61 12.22 -3.00
N LEU A 4 13.06 12.53 -1.83
CA LEU A 4 12.10 11.66 -1.13
C LEU A 4 10.79 11.55 -1.92
N ALA A 5 10.24 12.67 -2.40
CA ALA A 5 8.99 12.67 -3.16
C ALA A 5 9.12 11.85 -4.45
N ARG A 6 10.23 12.00 -5.17
CA ARG A 6 10.56 11.19 -6.35
C ARG A 6 10.71 9.72 -6.00
N TRP A 7 11.57 9.40 -5.03
CA TRP A 7 11.81 8.00 -4.63
C TRP A 7 10.54 7.32 -4.11
N PHE A 8 9.71 8.03 -3.34
CA PHE A 8 8.44 7.51 -2.86
C PHE A 8 7.46 7.27 -4.00
N GLY A 9 7.41 8.17 -4.99
CA GLY A 9 6.68 7.95 -6.24
C GLY A 9 7.08 6.65 -6.94
N GLU A 10 8.39 6.39 -7.07
CA GLU A 10 8.90 5.14 -7.65
C GLU A 10 8.48 3.90 -6.83
N GLN A 11 8.42 4.00 -5.50
CA GLN A 11 7.92 2.90 -4.66
C GLN A 11 6.43 2.63 -4.86
N LEU A 12 5.63 3.69 -5.03
CA LEU A 12 4.20 3.56 -5.33
C LEU A 12 3.97 2.95 -6.72
N ASP A 13 4.80 3.27 -7.70
CA ASP A 13 4.77 2.65 -9.03
C ASP A 13 5.09 1.15 -8.96
N GLU A 14 6.10 0.78 -8.16
CA GLU A 14 6.45 -0.62 -7.95
C GLU A 14 5.35 -1.39 -7.20
N ASP A 15 4.74 -0.79 -6.18
CA ASP A 15 3.60 -1.38 -5.46
C ASP A 15 2.40 -1.57 -6.37
N GLU A 16 2.09 -0.59 -7.22
CA GLU A 16 1.05 -0.73 -8.23
C GLU A 16 1.39 -1.85 -9.22
N ARG A 17 2.64 -1.91 -9.70
CA ARG A 17 3.09 -2.94 -10.64
C ARG A 17 2.97 -4.33 -10.01
N ILE A 18 3.42 -4.51 -8.76
CA ILE A 18 3.30 -5.77 -8.02
C ILE A 18 1.82 -6.11 -7.82
N ALA A 19 1.00 -5.16 -7.36
CA ALA A 19 -0.41 -5.37 -7.15
C ALA A 19 -1.12 -5.77 -8.46
N LYS A 20 -0.86 -5.08 -9.58
CA LYS A 20 -1.43 -5.38 -10.91
C LYS A 20 -0.91 -6.70 -11.49
N ALA A 21 0.38 -7.00 -11.37
CA ALA A 21 0.97 -8.25 -11.87
C ALA A 21 0.46 -9.48 -11.11
N ARG A 22 0.00 -9.27 -9.87
CA ARG A 22 -0.68 -10.28 -9.07
C ARG A 22 -2.18 -10.38 -9.38
N ARG A 23 -2.68 -9.79 -10.48
CA ARG A 23 -4.00 -10.12 -11.06
C ARG A 23 -4.11 -11.63 -11.18
N GLY A 24 -5.00 -12.24 -10.41
CA GLY A 24 -5.17 -13.69 -10.50
C GLY A 24 -4.04 -14.53 -9.87
N ILE A 25 -3.06 -13.97 -9.14
CA ILE A 25 -2.51 -14.67 -7.95
C ILE A 25 -3.53 -14.46 -6.84
N PHE A 26 -4.65 -15.02 -7.21
CA PHE A 26 -5.90 -15.04 -6.59
C PHE A 26 -6.21 -16.55 -6.55
N PRO A 27 -6.58 -17.06 -5.39
CA PRO A 27 -7.01 -16.18 -4.32
C PRO A 27 -6.14 -16.24 -3.06
N ALA A 28 -6.05 -15.06 -2.42
CA ALA A 28 -5.94 -14.98 -0.97
C ALA A 28 -7.03 -15.88 -0.40
N PRO A 29 -6.75 -16.73 0.60
CA PRO A 29 -7.70 -17.72 1.06
C PRO A 29 -9.09 -17.14 1.25
N GLY A 30 -10.10 -17.92 0.91
CA GLY A 30 -11.49 -17.49 0.93
C GLY A 30 -12.38 -18.66 1.31
N VAL A 31 -13.62 -18.34 1.64
CA VAL A 31 -14.61 -19.28 2.17
C VAL A 31 -15.80 -19.32 1.22
N ASP A 32 -16.20 -20.52 0.78
CA ASP A 32 -17.41 -20.72 -0.01
C ASP A 32 -18.66 -20.67 0.91
N ASP A 33 -19.86 -20.50 0.35
CA ASP A 33 -21.14 -20.42 1.10
C ASP A 33 -21.41 -21.68 1.96
N ASP A 34 -20.76 -22.81 1.67
CA ASP A 34 -20.84 -24.06 2.43
C ASP A 34 -19.79 -24.18 3.56
N GLY A 35 -19.03 -23.11 3.82
CA GLY A 35 -17.97 -23.06 4.83
C GLY A 35 -16.63 -23.63 4.36
N THR A 36 -16.51 -24.01 3.09
CA THR A 36 -15.25 -24.56 2.54
C THR A 36 -14.20 -23.45 2.43
N VAL A 37 -13.09 -23.60 3.16
CA VAL A 37 -11.91 -22.72 3.00
C VAL A 37 -11.07 -23.24 1.85
N TRP A 38 -10.68 -22.36 0.95
CA TRP A 38 -9.66 -22.66 -0.04
C TRP A 38 -8.44 -21.74 0.09
N LEU A 39 -7.24 -22.27 -0.17
CA LEU A 39 -5.97 -21.54 -0.11
C LEU A 39 -5.15 -21.82 -1.36
N HIS A 40 -4.47 -20.79 -1.87
CA HIS A 40 -3.43 -20.95 -2.90
C HIS A 40 -2.06 -21.13 -2.27
N ILE A 41 -1.49 -22.33 -2.40
CA ILE A 41 -0.11 -22.62 -2.01
C ILE A 41 0.73 -22.77 -3.28
N ARG A 42 1.88 -22.07 -3.36
CA ARG A 42 2.89 -22.30 -4.41
C ARG A 42 4.26 -22.59 -3.82
N PRO A 43 4.72 -23.85 -3.82
CA PRO A 43 6.14 -24.17 -3.87
C PRO A 43 6.57 -24.20 -5.35
N GLY A 44 7.45 -23.30 -5.78
CA GLY A 44 8.11 -23.40 -7.10
C GLY A 44 7.25 -23.09 -8.33
N GLY A 45 6.07 -22.47 -8.20
CA GLY A 45 5.38 -21.83 -9.33
C GLY A 45 4.07 -22.46 -9.82
N ASN A 46 3.70 -23.66 -9.35
CA ASN A 46 2.38 -24.25 -9.61
C ASN A 46 1.38 -23.86 -8.50
N ALA A 47 0.20 -23.36 -8.85
CA ALA A 47 -0.87 -23.08 -7.89
C ALA A 47 -1.65 -24.37 -7.58
N VAL A 48 -1.69 -24.77 -6.32
CA VAL A 48 -2.63 -25.79 -5.83
C VAL A 48 -3.75 -25.07 -5.10
N ILE A 49 -4.99 -25.26 -5.56
CA ILE A 49 -6.19 -24.93 -4.78
C ILE A 49 -6.42 -26.12 -3.85
N VAL A 50 -6.17 -25.96 -2.56
CA VAL A 50 -6.60 -26.94 -1.58
C VAL A 50 -7.93 -26.47 -1.01
N ARG A 51 -8.98 -27.29 -1.16
CA ARG A 51 -10.32 -27.04 -0.61
C ARG A 51 -10.52 -27.93 0.61
N TYR A 52 -10.88 -27.35 1.76
CA TYR A 52 -11.17 -28.08 2.97
C TYR A 52 -12.65 -27.88 3.33
N ARG A 53 -13.45 -28.95 3.19
CA ARG A 53 -14.89 -28.93 3.50
C ARG A 53 -15.18 -29.06 5.00
N ASP A 54 -14.24 -29.57 5.78
CA ASP A 54 -14.32 -29.67 7.23
C ASP A 54 -12.97 -29.26 7.82
N PRO A 55 -12.91 -28.41 8.87
CA PRO A 55 -11.70 -28.25 9.63
C PRO A 55 -11.35 -29.62 10.20
N VAL A 56 -10.26 -30.21 9.74
CA VAL A 56 -9.76 -31.46 10.31
C VAL A 56 -9.64 -31.25 11.82
N ALA A 57 -10.36 -32.02 12.62
CA ALA A 57 -10.34 -31.89 14.07
C ALA A 57 -8.88 -31.93 14.57
N GLY A 58 -8.40 -30.81 15.11
CA GLY A 58 -7.01 -30.63 15.54
C GLY A 58 -6.16 -29.64 14.73
N TYR A 59 -6.66 -29.09 13.61
CA TYR A 59 -5.98 -28.03 12.86
C TYR A 59 -6.52 -26.64 13.25
N ASP A 60 -6.01 -26.12 14.39
CA ASP A 60 -6.32 -24.78 14.93
C ASP A 60 -5.91 -23.63 13.97
N ASP A 61 -5.01 -23.91 13.03
CA ASP A 61 -4.57 -22.95 12.01
C ASP A 61 -5.61 -22.69 10.92
N MET A 62 -6.59 -23.60 10.74
CA MET A 62 -7.65 -23.42 9.73
C MET A 62 -8.73 -22.44 10.19
N ALA A 63 -9.06 -22.42 11.49
CA ALA A 63 -9.93 -21.38 12.05
C ALA A 63 -9.24 -20.00 11.97
N LYS A 64 -7.92 -19.93 12.20
CA LYS A 64 -7.13 -18.70 12.04
C LYS A 64 -7.03 -18.23 10.58
N LEU A 65 -6.92 -19.16 9.63
CA LEU A 65 -6.94 -18.87 8.19
C LEU A 65 -8.33 -18.42 7.72
N HIS A 66 -9.39 -19.04 8.22
CA HIS A 66 -10.78 -18.62 8.00
C HIS A 66 -11.01 -17.23 8.57
N ASP A 67 -10.64 -16.96 9.83
CA ASP A 67 -10.74 -15.63 10.45
C ASP A 67 -9.89 -14.58 9.71
N TRP A 68 -8.70 -14.95 9.21
CA TRP A 68 -7.85 -14.07 8.41
C TRP A 68 -8.44 -13.78 7.02
N ALA A 69 -9.07 -14.78 6.38
CA ALA A 69 -9.72 -14.70 5.07
C ALA A 69 -11.06 -13.93 5.11
N ASP A 70 -11.88 -14.18 6.14
CA ASP A 70 -13.18 -13.55 6.37
C ASP A 70 -13.10 -12.21 7.09
N SER A 71 -11.94 -11.86 7.66
CA SER A 71 -11.73 -10.51 8.12
C SER A 71 -11.87 -9.55 6.93
N LYS A 72 -12.77 -8.58 7.05
CA LYS A 72 -12.79 -7.36 6.23
C LYS A 72 -11.46 -6.57 6.28
N ASP A 73 -10.46 -7.08 7.01
CA ASP A 73 -9.15 -6.54 7.27
C ASP A 73 -8.08 -7.03 6.26
N GLY A 74 -8.43 -7.94 5.35
CA GLY A 74 -7.53 -8.48 4.33
C GLY A 74 -7.00 -7.43 3.34
N TRP A 75 -5.70 -7.53 3.04
CA TRP A 75 -5.01 -6.75 2.00
C TRP A 75 -5.49 -7.17 0.60
N THR A 76 -6.69 -6.73 0.18
CA THR A 76 -7.19 -6.98 -1.18
C THR A 76 -6.41 -6.17 -2.21
N GLN A 77 -6.31 -6.68 -3.44
CA GLN A 77 -5.66 -5.97 -4.55
C GLN A 77 -6.29 -4.58 -4.73
N GLU A 78 -7.61 -4.49 -4.67
CA GLU A 78 -8.37 -3.25 -4.80
C GLU A 78 -8.11 -2.29 -3.64
N ARG A 79 -7.89 -2.81 -2.42
CA ARG A 79 -7.49 -1.97 -1.29
C ARG A 79 -6.09 -1.41 -1.51
N VAL A 80 -5.10 -2.24 -1.87
CA VAL A 80 -3.73 -1.79 -2.15
C VAL A 80 -3.71 -0.73 -3.25
N LEU A 81 -4.42 -0.95 -4.35
CA LEU A 81 -4.51 0.02 -5.44
C LEU A 81 -5.17 1.33 -5.00
N ARG A 82 -6.19 1.28 -4.14
CA ARG A 82 -6.81 2.48 -3.54
C ARG A 82 -5.85 3.21 -2.61
N GLU A 83 -5.06 2.50 -1.80
CA GLU A 83 -4.04 3.10 -0.94
C GLU A 83 -2.93 3.76 -1.75
N VAL A 84 -2.44 3.11 -2.81
CA VAL A 84 -1.47 3.69 -3.74
C VAL A 84 -2.02 4.97 -4.38
N GLU A 85 -3.26 4.95 -4.87
CA GLU A 85 -3.86 6.13 -5.48
C GLU A 85 -4.06 7.27 -4.48
N ALA A 86 -4.47 6.97 -3.25
CA ALA A 86 -4.57 7.97 -2.18
C ALA A 86 -3.21 8.62 -1.88
N ARG A 87 -2.14 7.83 -1.78
CA ARG A 87 -0.76 8.33 -1.54
C ARG A 87 -0.24 9.16 -2.72
N ARG A 88 -0.55 8.77 -3.96
CA ARG A 88 -0.29 9.61 -5.15
C ARG A 88 -1.05 10.93 -5.11
N GLY A 89 -2.28 10.92 -4.58
CA GLY A 89 -3.06 12.13 -4.31
C GLY A 89 -2.32 13.11 -3.42
N VAL A 90 -1.66 12.63 -2.36
CA VAL A 90 -0.82 13.46 -1.48
C VAL A 90 0.39 14.02 -2.22
N LEU A 91 1.10 13.20 -3.02
CA LEU A 91 2.23 13.68 -3.83
C LEU A 91 1.82 14.75 -4.84
N ARG A 92 0.66 14.61 -5.49
CA ARG A 92 0.12 15.64 -6.40
C ARG A 92 -0.20 16.95 -5.66
N GLN A 93 -0.75 16.87 -4.45
CA GLN A 93 -0.98 18.06 -3.62
C GLN A 93 0.34 18.71 -3.21
N TYR A 94 1.33 17.92 -2.80
CA TYR A 94 2.67 18.41 -2.48
C TYR A 94 3.28 19.18 -3.65
N GLU A 95 3.27 18.60 -4.85
CA GLU A 95 3.82 19.25 -6.04
C GLU A 95 3.06 20.53 -6.42
N ALA A 96 1.73 20.53 -6.33
CA ALA A 96 0.92 21.71 -6.59
C ALA A 96 1.24 22.87 -5.61
N ILE A 97 1.37 22.56 -4.31
CA ILE A 97 1.71 23.56 -3.29
C ILE A 97 3.16 24.03 -3.42
N ARG A 98 4.09 23.12 -3.72
CA ARG A 98 5.50 23.44 -4.00
C ARG A 98 5.60 24.40 -5.19
N GLU A 99 4.82 24.18 -6.24
CA GLU A 99 4.77 25.06 -7.40
C GLU A 99 4.21 26.44 -7.04
N GLN A 100 3.15 26.51 -6.23
CA GLN A 100 2.64 27.79 -5.72
C GLN A 100 3.66 28.53 -4.85
N ALA A 101 4.45 27.81 -4.05
CA ALA A 101 5.51 28.41 -3.24
C ALA A 101 6.67 28.98 -4.10
N ARG A 102 6.95 28.34 -5.25
CA ARG A 102 7.95 28.79 -6.24
C ARG A 102 7.45 29.97 -7.07
N ASN A 103 6.21 29.92 -7.52
CA ASN A 103 5.58 30.90 -8.40
C ASN A 103 4.33 31.52 -7.75
N PRO A 104 4.49 32.28 -6.65
CA PRO A 104 3.37 32.79 -5.88
C PRO A 104 2.75 34.03 -6.53
N VAL A 105 1.42 34.11 -6.46
CA VAL A 105 0.65 35.27 -6.97
C VAL A 105 0.83 36.51 -6.08
N SER A 106 1.13 36.31 -4.79
CA SER A 106 1.37 37.40 -3.82
C SER A 106 2.34 36.96 -2.71
N ALA A 107 2.85 37.91 -1.93
CA ALA A 107 3.70 37.61 -0.77
C ALA A 107 2.96 36.81 0.32
N GLU A 108 1.67 37.12 0.54
CA GLU A 108 0.81 36.37 1.46
C GLU A 108 0.59 34.94 0.97
N ASN A 109 0.29 34.77 -0.32
CA ASN A 109 0.14 33.46 -0.94
C ASN A 109 1.44 32.64 -0.84
N ARG A 110 2.60 33.26 -1.04
CA ARG A 110 3.92 32.61 -0.84
C ARG A 110 4.07 32.08 0.59
N ARG A 111 3.70 32.89 1.59
CA ARG A 111 3.82 32.51 3.00
C ARG A 111 2.90 31.33 3.32
N ALA A 112 1.65 31.39 2.88
CA ALA A 112 0.68 30.31 3.06
C ALA A 112 1.15 29.02 2.38
N ALA A 113 1.60 29.10 1.12
CA ALA A 113 2.09 27.94 0.37
C ALA A 113 3.31 27.29 1.03
N ARG A 114 4.25 28.07 1.59
CA ARG A 114 5.40 27.51 2.32
C ARG A 114 5.03 26.77 3.60
N ILE A 115 4.02 27.25 4.33
CA ILE A 115 3.51 26.56 5.53
C ILE A 115 2.89 25.23 5.12
N ALA A 116 1.95 25.26 4.16
CA ALA A 116 1.30 24.06 3.65
C ALA A 116 2.30 23.07 3.02
N GLN A 117 3.36 23.57 2.37
CA GLN A 117 4.43 22.74 1.85
C GLN A 117 5.09 21.96 2.99
N GLY A 118 5.51 22.63 4.07
CA GLY A 118 6.14 21.97 5.22
C GLY A 118 5.26 20.89 5.86
N GLU A 119 3.96 21.17 6.03
CA GLU A 119 2.99 20.19 6.56
C GLU A 119 2.88 18.94 5.65
N LEU A 120 2.83 19.14 4.32
CA LEU A 120 2.80 18.03 3.37
C LEU A 120 4.15 17.28 3.32
N GLU A 121 5.28 17.96 3.54
CA GLU A 121 6.58 17.32 3.63
C GLU A 121 6.62 16.31 4.78
N ASP A 122 6.09 16.66 5.94
CA ASP A 122 6.02 15.76 7.09
C ASP A 122 5.05 14.59 6.86
N VAL A 123 3.91 14.84 6.21
CA VAL A 123 2.98 13.77 5.80
C VAL A 123 3.66 12.79 4.82
N VAL A 124 4.41 13.29 3.83
CA VAL A 124 5.15 12.45 2.88
C VAL A 124 6.21 11.60 3.59
N ARG A 125 6.94 12.17 4.56
CA ARG A 125 7.89 11.40 5.39
C ARG A 125 7.21 10.27 6.14
N LEU A 126 6.11 10.56 6.83
CA LEU A 126 5.33 9.56 7.57
C LEU A 126 4.82 8.43 6.66
N LEU A 127 4.32 8.77 5.47
CA LEU A 127 3.84 7.78 4.49
C LEU A 127 4.97 6.94 3.87
N ALA A 128 6.21 7.44 3.88
CA ALA A 128 7.38 6.72 3.39
C ALA A 128 8.01 5.80 4.44
N VAL A 129 7.71 5.96 5.74
CA VAL A 129 8.26 5.11 6.82
C VAL A 129 8.07 3.59 6.58
N PRO A 130 6.91 3.11 6.09
CA PRO A 130 6.74 1.68 5.80
C PRO A 130 7.69 1.12 4.72
N TYR A 131 8.39 2.01 4.00
CA TYR A 131 9.35 1.67 2.96
C TYR A 131 10.80 1.79 3.43
N ALA A 132 11.05 2.02 4.73
CA ALA A 132 12.39 2.28 5.27
C ALA A 132 13.41 1.16 5.00
N ASP A 133 12.93 -0.09 4.87
CA ASP A 133 13.77 -1.26 4.56
C ASP A 133 14.08 -1.41 3.06
N ARG A 134 13.52 -0.56 2.19
CA ARG A 134 13.74 -0.65 0.74
C ARG A 134 15.05 0.05 0.33
N PRO A 135 15.76 -0.49 -0.67
CA PRO A 135 16.95 0.16 -1.22
C PRO A 135 16.69 1.60 -1.66
N GLY A 136 17.62 2.48 -1.33
CA GLY A 136 17.53 3.91 -1.66
C GLY A 136 16.79 4.77 -0.63
N TYR A 137 16.13 4.17 0.37
CA TYR A 137 15.65 4.93 1.52
C TYR A 137 16.82 5.53 2.30
N ARG A 138 16.72 6.81 2.66
CA ARG A 138 17.73 7.54 3.42
C ARG A 138 17.22 7.81 4.83
N GLN A 139 18.06 7.58 5.84
CA GLN A 139 17.70 7.79 7.25
C GLN A 139 17.25 9.23 7.56
N GLU A 140 17.78 10.21 6.84
CA GLU A 140 17.37 11.62 6.93
C GLU A 140 15.92 11.90 6.48
N TRP A 141 15.24 10.91 5.87
CA TRP A 141 13.82 10.97 5.52
C TRP A 141 12.91 10.44 6.63
N CYS A 142 13.48 9.81 7.66
CA CYS A 142 12.74 9.39 8.83
C CYS A 142 12.24 10.64 9.59
N PRO A 143 10.95 10.71 9.98
CA PRO A 143 10.40 11.81 10.77
C PRO A 143 11.13 12.05 12.10
#